data_AF-A0A7J7LH21-F1
#
_entry.id   AF-A0A7J7LH21-F1
#
_cell.length_a   1.000
_cell.length_b   1.000
_cell.length_c   1.000
_cell.angle_alpha   90.00
_cell.angle_beta   90.00
_cell.angle_gamma   90.00
#
_symmetry.space_group_name_H-M   'P 1'
#
loop_
_entity.id
_entity.type
_entity.pdbx_description
1 polymer ?
#
loop_
_entity_poly.entity_id
_entity_poly.type
_entity_poly.pdbx_seq_one_letter_code
_entity_poly.pdbx_strand_id
1 'polypeptide(L)'
;MVLFSANPLSLNVPEPAFESWLRESGYLEILDRHHHNPTPSSTTSNNATVITTSNSLFLFIFSYLNTIFSLITLNPFAKLTTNDFSGETPSWTVGFIGFFDSYSFPGTPSQARLRVHENVKRYVRNYSTLCVVFFVCALYQMPIAILGLVLSLGMWDLFRLGSDRWGLDRYPVLQISLVRLAQCATAVLLYWSNVQVAVFCAIAVSYAVTILHASLRKLSPIKQPTRADGYRRFSTK
;
A
#
# COMPACT_ATOMS: atom_id res chain seq x y z
N MET A 1 -3.91 12.05 -33.47
CA MET A 1 -2.48 11.82 -33.12
C MET A 1 -2.36 10.37 -32.69
N VAL A 2 -1.71 9.52 -33.50
CA VAL A 2 -1.56 8.09 -33.19
C VAL A 2 -0.49 7.97 -32.12
N LEU A 3 -0.89 7.69 -30.88
CA LEU A 3 0.04 7.43 -29.80
C LEU A 3 0.60 6.02 -30.01
N PHE A 4 1.82 5.94 -30.54
CA PHE A 4 2.50 4.64 -30.68
C PHE A 4 2.78 4.07 -29.30
N SER A 5 2.35 2.83 -29.05
CA SER A 5 2.79 2.05 -27.89
C SER A 5 4.31 1.96 -27.90
N ALA A 6 4.95 2.34 -26.79
CA ALA A 6 6.41 2.35 -26.68
C ALA A 6 6.99 0.96 -26.96
N ASN A 7 7.82 0.84 -27.99
CA ASN A 7 8.49 -0.41 -28.33
C ASN A 7 9.76 -0.54 -27.48
N PRO A 8 9.90 -1.58 -26.64
CA PRO A 8 11.07 -1.78 -25.76
C PRO A 8 12.39 -1.95 -26.53
N LEU A 9 12.34 -2.23 -27.83
CA LEU A 9 13.52 -2.31 -28.72
C LEU A 9 13.82 -1.02 -29.48
N SER A 10 13.06 0.06 -29.25
CA SER A 10 13.34 1.36 -29.86
C SER A 10 14.46 2.08 -29.12
N LEU A 11 15.41 2.64 -29.86
CA LEU A 11 16.61 3.33 -29.35
C LEU A 11 16.33 4.57 -28.49
N ASN A 12 15.07 5.01 -28.39
CA ASN A 12 14.68 6.21 -27.67
C ASN A 12 13.43 5.97 -26.80
N VAL A 13 13.37 4.82 -26.12
CA VAL A 13 12.31 4.59 -25.14
C VAL A 13 12.59 5.43 -23.89
N PRO A 14 11.64 6.26 -23.43
CA PRO A 14 11.77 6.93 -22.15
C PRO A 14 11.90 5.90 -21.02
N GLU A 15 12.82 6.13 -20.10
CA GLU A 15 13.06 5.27 -18.93
C GLU A 15 11.80 4.84 -18.16
N PRO A 16 10.79 5.71 -17.90
CA PRO A 16 9.56 5.28 -17.26
C PRO A 16 8.76 4.26 -18.09
N ALA A 17 8.83 4.34 -19.42
CA ALA A 17 8.16 3.38 -20.31
C ALA A 17 8.90 2.04 -20.32
N PHE A 18 10.24 2.03 -20.28
CA PHE A 18 11.03 0.81 -20.17
C PHE A 18 10.77 0.06 -18.86
N GLU A 19 10.77 0.78 -17.74
CA GLU A 19 10.49 0.19 -16.42
C GLU A 19 9.07 -0.36 -16.35
N SER A 20 8.10 0.34 -16.94
CA SER A 20 6.72 -0.17 -17.03
C SER A 20 6.64 -1.47 -17.81
N TRP A 21 7.35 -1.58 -18.93
CA TRP A 21 7.38 -2.79 -19.75
C TRP A 21 8.05 -3.98 -19.04
N LEU A 22 9.16 -3.74 -18.33
CA LEU A 22 9.83 -4.77 -17.52
C LEU A 22 8.95 -5.30 -16.39
N ARG A 23 8.16 -4.39 -15.78
CA ARG A 23 7.17 -4.72 -14.76
C ARG A 23 6.01 -5.53 -15.34
N GLU A 24 5.50 -5.12 -16.50
CA GLU A 24 4.36 -5.77 -17.17
C GLU A 24 4.70 -7.15 -17.72
N SER A 25 5.92 -7.33 -18.22
CA SER A 25 6.38 -8.60 -18.78
C SER A 25 6.79 -9.61 -17.70
N GLY A 26 6.88 -9.19 -16.43
CA GLY A 26 7.34 -10.02 -15.31
C GLY A 26 8.85 -10.29 -15.31
N TYR A 27 9.63 -9.63 -16.18
CA TYR A 27 11.07 -9.86 -16.30
C TYR A 27 11.84 -9.44 -15.04
N LEU A 28 11.37 -8.43 -14.29
CA LEU A 28 11.99 -8.06 -13.01
C LEU A 28 11.99 -9.20 -12.00
N GLU A 29 10.93 -10.03 -11.97
CA GLU A 29 10.86 -11.18 -11.06
C GLU A 29 11.79 -12.32 -11.48
N ILE A 30 12.07 -12.44 -12.79
CA ILE A 30 12.95 -13.47 -13.35
C ILE A 30 14.42 -13.09 -13.16
N LEU A 31 14.76 -11.81 -13.39
CA LEU A 31 16.11 -11.26 -13.20
C LEU A 31 16.58 -11.42 -11.74
N ASP A 32 15.72 -11.07 -10.77
CA ASP A 32 16.04 -11.21 -9.35
C ASP A 32 16.27 -12.68 -8.96
N ARG A 33 15.52 -13.62 -9.56
CA ARG A 33 15.65 -15.05 -9.31
C ARG A 33 16.96 -15.65 -9.87
N HIS A 34 17.40 -15.19 -11.04
CA HIS A 34 18.63 -15.67 -11.68
C HIS A 34 19.89 -15.16 -11.01
N HIS A 35 19.85 -13.97 -10.42
CA HIS A 35 21.03 -13.38 -9.79
C HIS A 35 21.44 -14.09 -8.50
N HIS A 36 20.54 -14.87 -7.88
CA HIS A 36 20.73 -15.43 -6.53
C HIS A 36 20.49 -16.93 -6.37
N ASN A 37 19.98 -17.63 -7.39
CA ASN A 37 20.14 -19.09 -7.51
C ASN A 37 21.29 -19.38 -8.48
N PRO A 38 22.55 -19.56 -8.02
CA PRO A 38 23.51 -20.26 -8.86
C PRO A 38 22.94 -21.68 -9.06
N THR A 39 22.64 -22.03 -10.30
CA THR A 39 22.30 -23.40 -10.70
C THR A 39 23.32 -24.33 -10.06
N PRO A 40 22.93 -25.31 -9.21
CA PRO A 40 23.90 -26.28 -8.72
C PRO A 40 24.36 -27.08 -9.94
N SER A 41 25.58 -26.81 -10.40
CA SER A 41 26.29 -27.74 -11.28
C SER A 41 26.29 -29.08 -10.57
N SER A 42 25.62 -30.06 -11.17
CA SER A 42 25.52 -31.43 -10.68
C SER A 42 26.90 -32.05 -10.57
N THR A 43 27.51 -31.96 -9.40
CA THR A 43 28.68 -32.76 -9.04
C THR A 43 28.26 -33.74 -7.96
N THR A 44 28.16 -34.99 -8.38
CA THR A 44 27.85 -36.17 -7.58
C THR A 44 28.83 -36.33 -6.42
N SER A 45 28.37 -36.31 -5.18
CA SER A 45 29.01 -37.02 -4.06
C SER A 45 28.05 -37.19 -2.89
N ASN A 46 27.83 -38.46 -2.52
CA ASN A 46 26.93 -38.93 -1.47
C ASN A 46 27.45 -38.64 -0.05
N ASN A 47 26.50 -38.67 0.90
CA ASN A 47 26.63 -38.82 2.37
C ASN A 47 26.91 -37.55 3.21
N ALA A 48 25.83 -36.82 3.53
CA ALA A 48 25.66 -36.09 4.79
C ALA A 48 24.18 -35.69 4.99
N THR A 49 23.31 -36.66 5.23
CA THR A 49 21.89 -36.42 5.53
C THR A 49 21.69 -36.55 7.04
N VAL A 50 21.46 -35.41 7.73
CA VAL A 50 20.59 -35.22 8.93
C VAL A 50 20.96 -33.93 9.71
N ILE A 51 22.18 -33.38 9.60
CA ILE A 51 22.57 -32.12 10.30
C ILE A 51 22.32 -30.85 9.44
N THR A 52 22.12 -31.00 8.13
CA THR A 52 21.98 -29.90 7.15
C THR A 52 20.57 -29.31 7.09
N THR A 53 19.55 -30.05 7.52
CA THR A 53 18.13 -29.65 7.36
C THR A 53 17.71 -28.55 8.35
N SER A 54 18.18 -28.61 9.59
CA SER A 54 17.89 -27.56 10.59
C SER A 54 18.51 -26.23 10.16
N ASN A 55 19.80 -26.22 9.80
CA ASN A 55 20.51 -25.03 9.36
C ASN A 55 19.87 -24.43 8.10
N SER A 56 19.41 -25.26 7.16
CA SER A 56 18.70 -24.78 5.96
C SER A 56 17.38 -24.10 6.31
N LEU A 57 16.53 -24.71 7.17
CA LEU A 57 15.27 -24.11 7.60
C LEU A 57 15.48 -22.82 8.40
N PHE A 58 16.47 -22.77 9.29
CA PHE A 58 16.80 -21.56 10.04
C PHE A 58 17.30 -20.44 9.13
N LEU A 59 18.13 -20.73 8.12
CA LEU A 59 18.59 -19.74 7.15
C LEU A 59 17.44 -19.23 6.28
N PHE A 60 16.51 -20.09 5.88
CA PHE A 60 15.28 -19.66 5.23
C PHE A 60 14.51 -18.72 6.15
N ILE A 61 14.07 -19.18 7.32
CA ILE A 61 13.29 -18.36 8.27
C ILE A 61 13.98 -17.02 8.57
N PHE A 62 15.29 -17.02 8.76
CA PHE A 62 16.07 -15.80 8.98
C PHE A 62 16.03 -14.85 7.76
N SER A 63 16.10 -15.37 6.54
CA SER A 63 15.93 -14.57 5.31
C SER A 63 14.52 -13.98 5.18
N TYR A 64 13.49 -14.78 5.51
CA TYR A 64 12.10 -14.31 5.56
C TYR A 64 11.92 -13.19 6.61
N LEU A 65 12.48 -13.37 7.81
CA LEU A 65 12.44 -12.36 8.88
C LEU A 65 13.22 -11.10 8.50
N ASN A 66 14.38 -11.22 7.86
CA ASN A 66 15.16 -10.08 7.37
C ASN A 66 14.37 -9.29 6.31
N THR A 67 13.65 -9.99 5.44
CA THR A 67 12.76 -9.38 4.44
C THR A 67 11.62 -8.61 5.11
N ILE A 68 10.97 -9.18 6.12
CA ILE A 68 9.90 -8.51 6.90
C ILE A 68 10.47 -7.32 7.69
N PHE A 69 11.63 -7.46 8.33
CA PHE A 69 12.25 -6.37 9.08
C PHE A 69 12.65 -5.20 8.18
N SER A 70 13.12 -5.48 6.96
CA SER A 70 13.38 -4.44 5.96
C SER A 70 12.11 -3.68 5.52
N LEU A 71 10.92 -4.27 5.68
CA LEU A 71 9.65 -3.58 5.39
C LEU A 71 9.22 -2.66 6.52
N ILE A 72 9.55 -2.99 7.77
CA ILE A 72 9.24 -2.15 8.94
C ILE A 72 10.01 -0.83 8.88
N THR A 73 11.24 -0.84 8.39
CA THR A 73 12.08 0.37 8.21
C THR A 73 11.77 1.13 6.93
N LEU A 74 10.85 0.65 6.09
CA LEU A 74 10.48 1.28 4.84
C LEU A 74 9.45 2.39 5.07
N ASN A 75 9.62 3.52 4.39
CA ASN A 75 8.54 4.48 4.21
C ASN A 75 7.74 4.13 2.93
N PRO A 76 6.58 3.45 3.02
CA PRO A 76 5.81 3.02 1.85
C PRO A 76 5.23 4.20 1.05
N PHE A 77 5.19 5.39 1.65
CA PHE A 77 4.59 6.58 1.09
C PHE A 77 5.59 7.54 0.42
N ALA A 78 6.88 7.18 0.38
CA ALA A 78 7.92 8.06 -0.14
C ALA A 78 7.77 8.44 -1.62
N LYS A 79 7.10 7.60 -2.42
CA LYS A 79 6.89 7.80 -3.87
C LYS A 79 5.48 8.28 -4.25
N LEU A 80 4.63 8.57 -3.26
CA LEU A 80 3.25 8.97 -3.49
C LEU A 80 3.15 10.45 -3.81
N THR A 81 2.36 10.75 -4.84
CA THR A 81 2.02 12.12 -5.25
C THR A 81 0.52 12.33 -5.15
N THR A 82 0.08 13.59 -5.12
CA THR A 82 -1.35 13.93 -5.07
C THR A 82 -2.13 13.42 -6.29
N ASN A 83 -1.46 13.30 -7.44
CA ASN A 83 -2.05 12.78 -8.68
C ASN A 83 -2.41 11.28 -8.59
N ASP A 84 -1.75 10.53 -7.71
CA ASP A 84 -2.04 9.10 -7.53
C ASP A 84 -3.41 8.88 -6.86
N PHE A 85 -3.95 9.91 -6.18
CA PHE A 85 -5.29 9.90 -5.60
C PHE A 85 -6.39 10.32 -6.58
N SER A 86 -6.05 10.92 -7.72
CA SER A 86 -7.03 11.32 -8.75
C SER A 86 -7.17 10.32 -9.89
N GLY A 87 -6.23 9.37 -10.01
CA GLY A 87 -6.24 8.34 -11.05
C GLY A 87 -7.34 7.29 -10.90
N GLU A 88 -7.51 6.47 -11.95
CA GLU A 88 -8.44 5.34 -11.97
C GLU A 88 -8.02 4.26 -10.96
N THR A 89 -8.98 3.77 -10.19
CA THR A 89 -8.75 2.72 -9.19
C THR A 89 -9.04 1.34 -9.74
N PRO A 90 -8.13 0.37 -9.57
CA PRO A 90 -8.44 -1.03 -9.82
C PRO A 90 -9.64 -1.50 -8.99
N SER A 91 -10.46 -2.37 -9.59
CA SER A 91 -11.63 -2.95 -8.92
C SER A 91 -11.24 -3.74 -7.66
N TRP A 92 -12.11 -3.74 -6.65
CA TRP A 92 -11.82 -4.40 -5.36
C TRP A 92 -11.64 -5.91 -5.48
N THR A 93 -12.53 -6.59 -6.20
CA THR A 93 -12.56 -8.05 -6.25
C THR A 93 -11.49 -8.61 -7.16
N VAL A 94 -11.44 -8.17 -8.42
CA VAL A 94 -10.51 -8.73 -9.42
C VAL A 94 -9.15 -8.04 -9.37
N GLY A 95 -9.13 -6.71 -9.18
CA GLY A 95 -7.91 -5.91 -9.22
C GLY A 95 -7.14 -5.93 -7.89
N PHE A 96 -7.79 -5.56 -6.80
CA PHE A 96 -7.14 -5.37 -5.49
C PHE A 96 -6.94 -6.70 -4.76
N ILE A 97 -8.02 -7.45 -4.50
CA ILE A 97 -7.95 -8.78 -3.88
C ILE A 97 -7.42 -9.80 -4.88
N GLY A 98 -7.95 -9.84 -6.10
CA GLY A 98 -7.51 -10.77 -7.14
C GLY A 98 -7.62 -12.25 -6.75
N PHE A 99 -6.86 -13.08 -7.45
CA PHE A 99 -6.82 -14.54 -7.27
C PHE A 99 -5.54 -14.98 -6.58
N PHE A 100 -5.50 -16.20 -6.02
CA PHE A 100 -4.32 -16.73 -5.34
C PHE A 100 -3.03 -16.65 -6.18
N ASP A 101 -3.13 -16.82 -7.50
CA ASP A 101 -1.98 -16.75 -8.42
C ASP A 101 -1.34 -15.36 -8.53
N SER A 102 -2.05 -14.31 -8.09
CA SER A 102 -1.55 -12.94 -8.08
C SER A 102 -0.67 -12.61 -6.86
N TYR A 103 -0.55 -13.53 -5.92
CA TYR A 103 0.31 -13.41 -4.74
C TYR A 103 1.53 -14.33 -4.85
N SER A 104 2.67 -13.87 -4.34
CA SER A 104 3.81 -14.73 -4.02
C SER A 104 4.66 -14.09 -2.95
N PHE A 105 5.36 -14.91 -2.17
CA PHE A 105 6.34 -14.37 -1.24
C PHE A 105 7.54 -13.76 -2.00
N PRO A 106 8.03 -12.56 -1.62
CA PRO A 106 9.21 -11.96 -2.24
C PRO A 106 10.48 -12.75 -1.89
N GLY A 107 11.32 -13.02 -2.89
CA GLY A 107 12.58 -13.73 -2.71
C GLY A 107 13.66 -12.89 -2.01
N THR A 108 13.58 -11.56 -2.11
CA THR A 108 14.56 -10.63 -1.54
C THR A 108 13.92 -9.40 -0.86
N PRO A 109 14.63 -8.74 0.08
CA PRO A 109 14.20 -7.48 0.67
C PRO A 109 14.03 -6.35 -0.35
N SER A 110 14.92 -6.25 -1.35
CA SER A 110 14.82 -5.28 -2.44
C SER A 110 13.55 -5.49 -3.27
N GLN A 111 13.25 -6.74 -3.65
CA GLN A 111 12.02 -7.10 -4.35
C GLN A 111 10.78 -6.76 -3.51
N ALA A 112 10.79 -7.09 -2.22
CA ALA A 112 9.68 -6.77 -1.31
C ALA A 112 9.42 -5.25 -1.25
N ARG A 113 10.49 -4.45 -1.13
CA ARG A 113 10.38 -2.97 -1.11
C ARG A 113 9.87 -2.44 -2.44
N LEU A 114 10.35 -2.95 -3.58
CA LEU A 114 9.87 -2.53 -4.89
C LEU A 114 8.38 -2.85 -5.07
N ARG A 115 7.95 -4.06 -4.70
CA ARG A 115 6.54 -4.47 -4.68
C ARG A 115 5.70 -3.53 -3.83
N VAL A 116 6.17 -3.16 -2.64
CA VAL A 116 5.43 -2.25 -1.76
C VAL A 116 5.22 -0.89 -2.39
N HIS A 117 6.26 -0.23 -2.89
CA HIS A 117 6.10 1.11 -3.47
C HIS A 117 5.15 1.12 -4.66
N GLU A 118 5.28 0.14 -5.56
CA GLU A 118 4.44 0.07 -6.75
C GLU A 118 3.00 -0.30 -6.43
N ASN A 119 2.77 -1.29 -5.56
CA ASN A 119 1.42 -1.69 -5.19
C ASN A 119 0.75 -0.63 -4.30
N VAL A 120 1.47 0.04 -3.41
CA VAL A 120 0.94 1.17 -2.63
C VAL A 120 0.51 2.30 -3.55
N LYS A 121 1.34 2.66 -4.54
CA LYS A 121 0.97 3.67 -5.55
C LYS A 121 -0.26 3.24 -6.34
N ARG A 122 -0.28 2.00 -6.86
CA ARG A 122 -1.36 1.45 -7.69
C ARG A 122 -2.71 1.35 -6.98
N TYR A 123 -2.70 1.02 -5.69
CA TYR A 123 -3.91 0.76 -4.92
C TYR A 123 -4.14 1.77 -3.79
N VAL A 124 -3.54 2.96 -3.86
CA VAL A 124 -3.56 3.95 -2.78
C VAL A 124 -4.97 4.28 -2.29
N ARG A 125 -5.95 4.41 -3.20
CA ARG A 125 -7.34 4.69 -2.86
C ARG A 125 -8.04 3.50 -2.19
N ASN A 126 -7.71 2.26 -2.56
CA ASN A 126 -8.23 1.06 -1.91
C ASN A 126 -7.64 0.90 -0.49
N TYR A 127 -6.36 1.23 -0.30
CA TYR A 127 -5.77 1.27 1.03
C TYR A 127 -6.33 2.41 1.89
N SER A 128 -6.55 3.59 1.31
CA SER A 128 -7.14 4.73 2.01
C SER A 128 -8.56 4.43 2.48
N THR A 129 -9.37 3.82 1.63
CA THR A 129 -10.73 3.37 2.00
C THR A 129 -10.71 2.27 3.06
N LEU A 130 -9.82 1.28 2.97
CA LEU A 130 -9.63 0.31 4.06
C LEU A 130 -9.24 0.98 5.39
N CYS A 131 -8.37 1.99 5.34
CA CYS A 131 -7.97 2.74 6.53
C CYS A 131 -9.17 3.43 7.18
N VAL A 132 -10.03 4.07 6.38
CA VAL A 132 -11.28 4.66 6.87
C VAL A 132 -12.23 3.60 7.43
N VAL A 133 -12.38 2.47 6.74
CA VAL A 133 -13.23 1.36 7.22
C VAL A 133 -12.73 0.84 8.57
N PHE A 134 -11.44 0.56 8.71
CA PHE A 134 -10.86 0.13 9.99
C PHE A 134 -11.00 1.18 11.09
N PHE A 135 -10.88 2.46 10.75
CA PHE A 135 -11.11 3.55 11.70
C PHE A 135 -12.57 3.59 12.17
N VAL A 136 -13.53 3.52 11.26
CA VAL A 136 -14.96 3.45 11.60
C VAL A 136 -15.28 2.21 12.41
N CYS A 137 -14.71 1.05 12.07
CA CYS A 137 -14.86 -0.19 12.84
C CYS A 137 -14.28 -0.06 14.26
N ALA A 138 -13.09 0.53 14.41
CA ALA A 138 -12.47 0.76 15.71
C ALA A 138 -13.31 1.72 16.56
N LEU A 139 -13.84 2.80 15.96
CA LEU A 139 -14.76 3.71 16.63
C LEU A 139 -16.06 3.02 17.03
N TYR A 140 -16.64 2.18 16.17
CA TYR A 140 -17.89 1.45 16.46
C TYR A 140 -17.77 0.57 17.72
N GLN A 141 -16.60 0.00 17.96
CA GLN A 141 -16.32 -0.78 19.17
C GLN A 141 -16.14 0.08 20.43
N MET A 142 -15.96 1.39 20.29
CA MET A 142 -15.66 2.34 21.38
C MET A 142 -16.70 3.48 21.41
N PRO A 143 -17.87 3.30 22.04
CA PRO A 143 -18.95 4.30 22.02
C PRO A 143 -18.56 5.63 22.69
N ILE A 144 -17.71 5.59 23.73
CA ILE A 144 -17.18 6.80 24.39
C ILE A 144 -16.29 7.58 23.42
N ALA A 145 -15.51 6.91 22.57
CA ALA A 145 -14.67 7.56 21.57
C ALA A 145 -15.52 8.24 20.49
N ILE A 146 -16.63 7.60 20.07
CA ILE A 146 -17.59 8.23 19.16
C ILE A 146 -18.14 9.52 19.78
N LEU A 147 -18.60 9.46 21.03
CA LEU A 147 -19.14 10.64 21.71
C LEU A 147 -18.10 11.75 21.84
N GLY A 148 -16.86 11.40 22.21
CA GLY A 148 -15.76 12.36 22.30
C GLY A 148 -15.40 12.99 20.96
N LEU A 149 -15.40 12.20 19.88
CA LEU A 149 -15.18 12.70 18.52
C LEU A 149 -16.30 13.66 18.09
N VAL A 150 -17.56 13.27 18.27
CA VAL A 150 -18.72 14.12 17.93
C VAL A 150 -18.72 15.41 18.75
N LEU A 151 -18.46 15.33 20.06
CA LEU A 151 -18.38 16.50 20.93
C LEU A 151 -17.22 17.42 20.54
N SER A 152 -16.08 16.87 20.13
CA SER A 152 -14.94 17.65 19.66
C SER A 152 -15.25 18.41 18.36
N LEU A 153 -15.97 17.78 17.43
CA LEU A 153 -16.42 18.43 16.19
C LEU A 153 -17.44 19.53 16.49
N GLY A 154 -18.46 19.23 17.31
CA GLY A 154 -19.48 20.20 17.70
C GLY A 154 -18.90 21.40 18.46
N MET A 155 -17.88 21.18 19.28
CA MET A 155 -17.17 22.28 19.96
C MET A 155 -16.46 23.20 18.95
N TRP A 156 -15.80 22.65 17.93
CA TRP A 156 -15.15 23.45 16.89
C TRP A 156 -16.16 24.19 16.01
N ASP A 157 -17.29 23.58 15.69
CA ASP A 157 -18.38 24.24 14.97
C ASP A 157 -18.98 25.38 15.81
N LEU A 158 -19.21 25.18 17.10
CA LEU A 158 -19.68 26.22 18.01
C LEU A 158 -18.66 27.37 18.15
N PHE A 159 -17.37 27.03 18.23
CA PHE A 159 -16.29 28.02 18.27
C PHE A 159 -16.27 28.87 16.99
N ARG A 160 -16.42 28.24 15.81
CA ARG A 160 -16.51 28.94 14.53
C ARG A 160 -17.71 29.89 14.48
N LEU A 161 -18.89 29.41 14.83
CA LEU A 161 -20.12 30.22 14.87
C LEU A 161 -20.02 31.39 15.87
N GLY A 162 -19.40 31.16 17.03
CA GLY A 162 -19.14 32.20 18.03
C GLY A 162 -18.12 33.23 17.55
N SER A 163 -17.04 32.78 16.90
CA SER A 163 -16.02 33.66 16.30
C SER A 163 -16.61 34.60 15.26
N ASP A 164 -17.43 34.05 14.36
CA ASP A 164 -18.11 34.82 13.30
C ASP A 164 -19.10 35.83 13.90
N ARG A 165 -19.86 35.42 14.93
CA ARG A 165 -20.87 36.27 15.58
C ARG A 165 -20.27 37.43 16.36
N TRP A 166 -19.13 37.22 17.03
CA TRP A 166 -18.48 38.24 17.85
C TRP A 166 -17.42 39.05 17.10
N GLY A 167 -17.17 38.75 15.82
CA GLY A 167 -16.18 39.47 15.01
C GLY A 167 -14.77 39.39 15.63
N LEU A 168 -14.39 38.22 16.12
CA LEU A 168 -13.11 37.99 16.82
C LEU A 168 -11.88 38.38 15.98
N ASP A 169 -12.03 38.47 14.66
CA ASP A 169 -11.00 38.93 13.72
C ASP A 169 -10.49 40.34 14.04
N ARG A 170 -11.28 41.16 14.76
CA ARG A 170 -10.86 42.50 15.19
C ARG A 170 -9.88 42.48 16.36
N TYR A 171 -9.73 41.35 17.06
CA TYR A 171 -8.90 41.19 18.26
C TYR A 171 -7.98 39.96 18.14
N PRO A 172 -6.84 40.07 17.45
CA PRO A 172 -6.00 38.92 17.11
C PRO A 172 -5.46 38.18 18.34
N VAL A 173 -5.15 38.88 19.43
CA VAL A 173 -4.63 38.26 20.66
C VAL A 173 -5.69 37.38 21.34
N LEU A 174 -6.94 37.84 21.39
CA LEU A 174 -8.05 37.07 21.97
C LEU A 174 -8.41 35.87 21.09
N GLN A 175 -8.39 36.05 19.77
CA GLN A 175 -8.63 34.95 18.83
C GLN A 175 -7.59 33.84 18.99
N ILE A 176 -6.30 34.19 19.05
CA ILE A 176 -5.22 33.22 19.24
C ILE A 176 -5.36 32.52 20.60
N SER A 177 -5.62 33.27 21.69
CA SER A 177 -5.74 32.67 23.03
C SER A 177 -6.91 31.69 23.12
N LEU A 178 -8.06 32.03 22.54
CA LEU A 178 -9.24 31.16 22.49
C LEU A 178 -9.01 29.93 21.61
N VAL A 179 -8.34 30.07 20.46
CA VAL A 179 -7.93 28.92 19.64
C VAL A 179 -7.05 27.97 20.42
N ARG A 180 -6.07 28.49 21.19
CA ARG A 180 -5.21 27.65 22.05
C ARG A 180 -5.99 26.96 23.16
N LEU A 181 -6.93 27.66 23.79
CA LEU A 181 -7.81 27.08 24.81
C LEU A 181 -8.69 25.96 24.21
N ALA A 182 -9.30 26.20 23.04
CA ALA A 182 -10.11 25.22 22.32
C ALA A 182 -9.29 24.00 21.88
N GLN A 183 -8.04 24.19 21.44
CA GLN A 183 -7.11 23.10 21.14
C GLN A 183 -6.79 22.26 22.39
N CYS A 184 -6.53 22.91 23.53
CA CYS A 184 -6.27 22.22 24.80
C CYS A 184 -7.50 21.42 25.26
N ALA A 185 -8.69 22.04 25.24
CA ALA A 185 -9.95 21.36 25.56
C ALA A 185 -10.21 20.18 24.61
N THR A 186 -9.94 20.33 23.31
CA THR A 186 -10.05 19.24 22.32
C THR A 186 -9.12 18.09 22.69
N ALA A 187 -7.86 18.39 23.01
CA ALA A 187 -6.87 17.37 23.35
C ALA A 187 -7.27 16.58 24.61
N VAL A 188 -7.71 17.26 25.67
CA VAL A 188 -8.21 16.61 26.90
C VAL A 188 -9.42 15.74 26.61
N LEU A 189 -10.37 16.25 25.83
CA LEU A 189 -11.58 15.52 25.47
C LEU A 189 -11.26 14.26 24.66
N LEU A 190 -10.40 14.37 23.64
CA LEU A 190 -9.97 13.23 22.85
C LEU A 190 -9.23 12.19 23.71
N TYR A 191 -8.35 12.65 24.60
CA TYR A 191 -7.61 11.79 25.53
C TYR A 191 -8.54 11.00 26.46
N TRP A 192 -9.47 11.66 27.14
CA TRP A 192 -10.42 11.01 28.05
C TRP A 192 -11.40 10.09 27.33
N SER A 193 -11.74 10.38 26.08
CA SER A 193 -12.67 9.56 25.30
C SER A 193 -12.00 8.36 24.61
N ASN A 194 -10.70 8.17 24.76
CA ASN A 194 -9.92 7.08 24.15
C ASN A 194 -9.87 7.11 22.62
N VAL A 195 -10.13 8.25 21.97
CA VAL A 195 -10.08 8.38 20.51
C VAL A 195 -8.69 8.04 19.96
N GLN A 196 -7.62 8.41 20.68
CA GLN A 196 -6.24 8.06 20.34
C GLN A 196 -6.02 6.55 20.20
N VAL A 197 -6.70 5.73 21.01
CA VAL A 197 -6.56 4.27 20.94
C VAL A 197 -7.21 3.75 19.66
N ALA A 198 -8.40 4.26 19.31
CA ALA A 198 -9.08 3.92 18.06
C ALA A 198 -8.25 4.35 16.83
N VAL A 199 -7.70 5.57 16.85
CA VAL A 199 -6.81 6.07 15.79
C VAL A 199 -5.55 5.19 15.68
N PHE A 200 -4.89 4.90 16.80
CA PHE A 200 -3.68 4.08 16.81
C PHE A 200 -3.94 2.66 16.29
N CYS A 201 -5.02 2.02 16.75
CA CYS A 201 -5.44 0.70 16.29
C CYS A 201 -5.72 0.70 14.78
N ALA A 202 -6.51 1.66 14.31
CA ALA A 202 -6.84 1.81 12.90
C ALA A 202 -5.58 1.99 12.05
N ILE A 203 -4.66 2.88 12.45
CA ILE A 203 -3.40 3.10 11.75
C ILE A 203 -2.55 1.84 11.75
N ALA A 204 -2.38 1.17 12.90
CA ALA A 204 -1.55 -0.03 13.02
C ALA A 204 -2.06 -1.17 12.13
N VAL A 205 -3.36 -1.45 12.18
CA VAL A 205 -3.99 -2.50 11.35
C VAL A 205 -3.91 -2.13 9.87
N SER A 206 -4.22 -0.89 9.52
CA SER A 206 -4.14 -0.41 8.13
C SER A 206 -2.74 -0.51 7.56
N TYR A 207 -1.74 -0.13 8.35
CA TYR A 207 -0.34 -0.21 7.97
C TYR A 207 0.09 -1.68 7.77
N ALA A 208 -0.25 -2.56 8.71
CA ALA A 208 0.06 -3.99 8.61
C ALA A 208 -0.57 -4.62 7.37
N VAL A 209 -1.86 -4.36 7.12
CA VAL A 209 -2.58 -4.85 5.93
C VAL A 209 -1.95 -4.30 4.66
N THR A 210 -1.63 -3.00 4.62
CA THR A 210 -1.00 -2.36 3.45
C THR A 210 0.35 -2.98 3.13
N ILE A 211 1.24 -3.10 4.12
CA ILE A 211 2.58 -3.66 3.93
C ILE A 211 2.52 -5.13 3.53
N LEU A 212 1.67 -5.93 4.19
CA LEU A 212 1.54 -7.35 3.88
C LEU A 212 0.94 -7.56 2.48
N HIS A 213 -0.16 -6.88 2.18
CA HIS A 213 -0.81 -6.98 0.88
C HIS A 213 0.12 -6.50 -0.25
N ALA A 214 0.76 -5.34 -0.07
CA ALA A 214 1.62 -4.74 -1.10
C ALA A 214 2.91 -5.51 -1.35
N SER A 215 3.48 -6.17 -0.34
CA SER A 215 4.71 -6.98 -0.49
C SER A 215 4.45 -8.34 -1.12
N LEU A 216 3.31 -8.96 -0.81
CA LEU A 216 2.93 -10.26 -1.37
C LEU A 216 2.34 -10.17 -2.77
N ARG A 217 1.77 -9.01 -3.14
CA ARG A 217 1.19 -8.82 -4.46
C ARG A 217 2.28 -8.75 -5.54
N LYS A 218 2.17 -9.60 -6.56
CA LYS A 218 3.08 -9.58 -7.72
C LYS A 218 2.91 -8.28 -8.52
N LEU A 219 3.98 -7.89 -9.21
CA LEU A 219 4.01 -6.67 -10.02
C LEU A 219 3.43 -6.88 -11.42
N SER A 220 3.50 -8.12 -11.91
CA SER A 220 3.01 -8.52 -13.22
C SER A 220 1.48 -8.37 -13.28
N PRO A 221 0.90 -7.73 -14.32
CA PRO A 221 -0.53 -7.69 -14.52
C PRO A 221 -1.08 -9.11 -14.69
N ILE A 222 -2.30 -9.32 -14.19
CA ILE A 222 -3.04 -10.57 -14.40
C ILE A 222 -3.11 -10.81 -15.91
N LYS A 223 -2.56 -11.93 -16.36
CA LYS A 223 -2.75 -12.42 -17.72
C LYS A 223 -4.26 -12.61 -17.89
N GLN A 224 -4.95 -11.66 -18.52
CA GLN A 224 -6.35 -11.87 -18.87
C GLN A 224 -6.40 -13.17 -19.68
N PRO A 225 -7.27 -14.14 -19.35
CA PRO A 225 -7.50 -15.25 -20.24
C PRO A 225 -7.95 -14.63 -21.56
N THR A 226 -7.13 -14.82 -22.59
CA THR A 226 -7.37 -14.30 -23.93
C THR A 226 -8.74 -14.83 -24.36
N ARG A 227 -9.75 -13.97 -24.36
CA ARG A 227 -11.04 -14.26 -24.97
C ARG A 227 -10.81 -14.26 -26.47
N ALA A 228 -10.30 -15.38 -27.00
CA ALA A 228 -10.19 -15.62 -28.43
C ALA A 228 -11.58 -15.95 -28.98
N ASP A 229 -12.49 -14.98 -28.90
CA ASP A 229 -13.71 -14.95 -29.69
C ASP A 229 -13.38 -14.32 -31.05
N GLY A 230 -13.60 -15.10 -32.11
CA GLY A 230 -14.02 -14.54 -33.40
C GLY A 230 -12.95 -14.26 -34.46
N TYR A 231 -12.35 -15.30 -35.03
CA TYR A 231 -11.97 -15.26 -36.46
C TYR A 231 -12.93 -16.12 -37.26
N ARG A 232 -14.12 -15.57 -37.55
CA ARG A 232 -15.05 -16.12 -38.54
C ARG A 232 -15.50 -14.98 -39.46
N ARG A 233 -15.42 -15.25 -40.76
CA ARG A 233 -15.75 -14.44 -41.96
C ARG A 233 -14.54 -13.65 -42.50
N PHE A 234 -14.20 -13.71 -43.80
CA PHE A 234 -15.05 -13.89 -44.97
C PHE A 234 -14.46 -14.84 -46.03
N SER A 235 -15.34 -15.69 -46.57
CA SER A 235 -15.22 -16.33 -47.87
C SER A 235 -15.49 -15.29 -48.96
N THR A 236 -14.59 -15.17 -49.93
CA THR A 236 -14.88 -14.73 -51.29
C THR A 236 -13.77 -15.26 -52.21
N LYS A 237 -14.10 -16.28 -52.99
CA LYS A 237 -13.86 -16.33 -54.44
C LYS A 237 -14.90 -17.26 -55.05
#